data_AF-A0AB39BRF1-F1
#
_entry.id   AF-A0AB39BRF1-F1
#
_cell.length_a   1.000
_cell.length_b   1.000
_cell.length_c   1.000
_cell.angle_alpha   90.00
_cell.angle_beta   90.00
_cell.angle_gamma   90.00
#
_symmetry.space_group_name_H-M   'P 1'
#
loop_
_entity.id
_entity.type
_entity.pdbx_description
1 polymer ?
#
loop_
_entity_poly.entity_id
_entity_poly.type
_entity_poly.pdbx_seq_one_letter_code
_entity_poly.pdbx_strand_id
1 'polypeptide(L)'
;MQRTMQMIVLAVVALAVIGLGYQMIYNPIGLLTRVLFIAGFVAVIFFLYRLYLAKRFGTSIWPKRQGPSRSQLKKAKRTSTASRPTSPRNASFFRSTSGTAVKKKSPLPKSPIKKRPEHNFTVIEGKKNKKKNRALF
;
A
#
# COMPACT_ATOMS: atom_id res chain seq x y z
N MET A 1 42.93 -10.57 0.90
CA MET A 1 41.87 -10.66 1.93
C MET A 1 40.51 -11.13 1.40
N GLN A 2 39.98 -10.59 0.29
CA GLN A 2 38.67 -11.03 -0.22
C GLN A 2 38.64 -12.49 -0.71
N ARG A 3 39.68 -12.95 -1.43
CA ARG A 3 39.76 -14.34 -1.94
C ARG A 3 39.88 -15.38 -0.83
N THR A 4 40.65 -15.09 0.22
CA THR A 4 40.79 -15.98 1.39
C THR A 4 39.47 -16.08 2.14
N MET A 5 38.75 -14.97 2.31
CA MET A 5 37.42 -14.96 2.93
C MET A 5 36.40 -15.77 2.11
N GLN A 6 36.44 -15.67 0.77
CA GLN A 6 35.60 -16.49 -0.11
C GLN A 6 35.90 -17.98 0.02
N MET A 7 37.18 -18.39 0.09
CA MET A 7 37.55 -19.80 0.31
C MET A 7 37.08 -20.31 1.67
N ILE A 8 37.21 -19.49 2.72
CA ILE A 8 36.74 -19.86 4.07
C ILE A 8 35.22 -20.02 4.07
N VAL A 9 34.47 -19.08 3.48
CA VAL A 9 33.00 -19.18 3.38
C VAL A 9 32.62 -20.44 2.61
N LEU A 10 33.30 -20.74 1.49
CA LEU A 10 33.06 -21.97 0.73
C LEU A 10 33.33 -23.22 1.57
N ALA A 11 34.43 -23.26 2.32
CA ALA A 11 34.77 -24.37 3.20
C ALA A 11 33.74 -24.57 4.31
N VAL A 12 33.28 -23.48 4.94
CA VAL A 12 32.23 -23.52 5.98
C VAL A 12 30.90 -24.01 5.39
N VAL A 13 30.53 -23.53 4.21
CA VAL A 13 29.29 -23.98 3.53
C VAL A 13 29.40 -25.47 3.15
N ALA A 14 30.53 -25.91 2.60
CA ALA A 14 30.76 -27.32 2.28
C ALA A 14 30.67 -28.20 3.53
N LEU A 15 31.29 -27.78 4.63
CA LEU A 15 31.23 -28.50 5.90
C LEU A 15 29.81 -28.53 6.47
N ALA A 16 29.06 -27.44 6.35
CA ALA A 16 27.66 -27.39 6.76
C ALA A 16 26.79 -28.36 5.95
N VAL A 17 26.97 -28.44 4.63
CA VAL A 17 26.25 -29.39 3.78
C VAL A 17 26.56 -30.83 4.16
N ILE A 18 27.84 -31.16 4.38
CA ILE A 18 28.26 -32.50 4.80
C ILE A 18 27.68 -32.84 6.19
N GLY A 19 27.79 -31.91 7.15
CA GLY A 19 27.28 -32.11 8.50
C GLY A 19 25.76 -32.28 8.55
N LEU A 20 25.02 -31.46 7.81
CA LEU A 20 23.58 -31.58 7.69
C LEU A 20 23.18 -32.86 6.95
N GLY A 21 23.89 -33.23 5.88
CA GLY A 21 23.67 -34.48 5.14
C GLY A 21 23.90 -35.72 6.01
N TYR A 22 24.97 -35.72 6.81
CA TYR A 22 25.22 -36.77 7.79
C TYR A 22 24.08 -36.84 8.81
N GLN A 23 23.71 -35.71 9.40
CA GLN A 23 22.64 -35.69 10.40
C GLN A 23 21.27 -36.10 9.83
N MET A 24 21.01 -35.84 8.55
CA MET A 24 19.81 -36.29 7.83
C MET A 24 19.73 -37.82 7.71
N ILE A 25 20.87 -38.50 7.49
CA ILE A 25 20.90 -39.97 7.34
C ILE A 25 20.82 -40.65 8.70
N TYR A 26 21.62 -40.21 9.66
CA TYR A 26 21.75 -40.90 10.95
C TYR A 26 20.68 -40.48 11.97
N ASN A 27 20.17 -39.25 11.91
CA ASN A 27 19.21 -38.72 12.88
C ASN A 27 18.27 -37.63 12.29
N PRO A 28 17.43 -37.96 11.30
CA PRO A 28 16.57 -36.98 10.62
C PRO A 28 15.57 -36.30 11.58
N ILE A 29 15.03 -37.06 12.53
CA ILE A 29 14.05 -36.57 13.52
C ILE A 29 14.69 -35.54 14.46
N GLY A 30 15.94 -35.76 14.85
CA GLY A 30 16.72 -34.83 15.68
C GLY A 30 17.00 -33.50 14.97
N LEU A 31 17.24 -33.53 13.66
CA LEU A 31 17.41 -32.32 12.86
C LEU A 31 16.09 -31.54 12.76
N LEU A 32 14.99 -32.22 12.43
CA LEU A 32 13.67 -31.58 12.27
C LEU A 32 13.20 -30.92 13.57
N THR A 33 13.33 -31.62 14.70
CA THR A 33 12.97 -31.07 16.03
C THR A 33 13.76 -29.82 16.37
N ARG A 34 15.07 -29.78 16.08
CA ARG A 34 15.89 -28.58 16.28
C ARG A 34 15.43 -27.41 15.39
N VAL A 35 15.19 -27.66 14.11
CA VAL A 35 14.70 -26.62 13.17
C VAL A 35 13.34 -26.10 13.63
N LEU A 36 12.43 -27.00 14.04
CA LEU A 36 11.10 -26.64 14.51
C LEU A 36 11.16 -25.84 15.82
N PHE A 37 12.07 -26.19 16.73
CA PHE A 37 12.30 -25.45 17.95
C PHE A 37 12.82 -24.04 17.69
N ILE A 38 13.80 -23.89 16.78
CA ILE A 38 14.32 -22.58 16.37
C ILE A 38 13.21 -21.74 15.73
N ALA A 39 12.45 -22.32 14.79
CA ALA A 39 11.34 -21.64 14.14
C ALA A 39 10.25 -21.22 15.14
N GLY A 40 9.90 -22.11 16.07
CA GLY A 40 8.95 -21.83 17.15
C GLY A 40 9.45 -20.72 18.08
N PHE A 41 10.73 -20.76 18.47
CA PHE A 41 11.34 -19.74 19.32
C PHE A 41 11.32 -18.35 18.66
N VAL A 42 11.71 -18.27 17.38
CA VAL A 42 11.62 -17.02 16.60
C VAL A 42 10.18 -16.54 16.49
N ALA A 43 9.22 -17.44 16.25
CA ALA A 43 7.81 -17.09 16.17
C ALA A 43 7.28 -16.52 17.51
N VAL A 44 7.67 -17.12 18.64
CA VAL A 44 7.30 -16.62 19.98
C VAL A 44 7.86 -15.23 20.24
N ILE A 45 9.15 -15.00 19.95
CA ILE A 45 9.77 -13.68 20.10
C ILE A 45 9.07 -12.66 19.20
N PHE A 46 8.84 -13.00 17.93
CA PHE A 46 8.15 -12.13 16.99
C PHE A 46 6.73 -11.79 17.46
N PHE A 47 6.01 -12.79 17.98
CA PHE A 47 4.66 -12.59 18.50
C PHE A 47 4.64 -11.66 19.72
N LEU A 48 5.56 -11.86 20.68
CA LEU A 48 5.72 -10.99 21.84
C LEU A 48 6.09 -9.55 21.44
N TYR A 49 7.05 -9.40 20.53
CA TYR A 49 7.44 -8.11 19.98
C TYR A 49 6.24 -7.41 19.31
N ARG A 50 5.48 -8.14 18.48
CA ARG A 50 4.29 -7.64 17.80
C ARG A 50 3.20 -7.24 18.79
N LEU A 51 2.98 -8.04 19.84
CA LEU A 51 2.00 -7.77 20.89
C LEU A 51 2.37 -6.50 21.67
N TYR A 52 3.64 -6.34 22.02
CA TYR A 52 4.14 -5.15 22.70
C TYR A 52 3.96 -3.89 21.84
N LEU A 53 4.31 -3.94 20.56
CA LEU A 53 4.10 -2.83 19.62
C LEU A 53 2.61 -2.51 19.42
N ALA A 54 1.75 -3.51 19.37
CA ALA A 54 0.30 -3.31 19.26
C ALA A 54 -0.25 -2.56 20.49
N LYS A 55 0.20 -2.93 21.69
CA LYS A 55 -0.22 -2.28 22.95
C LYS A 55 0.30 -0.84 23.06
N ARG A 56 1.51 -0.55 22.59
CA ARG A 56 2.14 0.78 22.70
C ARG A 56 1.73 1.76 21.59
N PHE A 57 1.57 1.28 20.35
CA PHE A 57 1.36 2.14 19.18
C PHE A 57 -0.03 1.99 18.54
N GLY A 58 -0.94 1.20 19.15
CA GLY A 58 -2.28 0.97 18.60
C GLY A 58 -2.27 0.30 17.21
N THR A 59 -1.16 -0.35 16.86
CA THR A 59 -1.03 -1.05 15.57
C THR A 59 -1.87 -2.32 15.61
N SER A 60 -2.76 -2.46 14.63
CA SER A 60 -3.63 -3.64 14.51
C SER A 60 -2.79 -4.91 14.42
N ILE A 61 -3.04 -5.85 15.32
CA ILE A 61 -2.40 -7.17 15.36
C ILE A 61 -2.66 -7.91 14.05
N TRP A 62 -3.85 -7.71 13.47
CA TRP A 62 -4.25 -8.30 12.21
C TRP A 62 -3.85 -7.39 11.05
N PRO A 63 -3.25 -7.93 9.96
CA PRO A 63 -3.04 -7.16 8.75
C PRO A 63 -4.42 -6.72 8.25
N LYS A 64 -4.71 -5.41 8.35
CA LYS A 64 -5.94 -4.86 7.78
C LYS A 64 -5.86 -5.15 6.29
N ARG A 65 -6.77 -5.99 5.78
CA ARG A 65 -6.99 -6.12 4.34
C ARG A 65 -7.12 -4.71 3.79
N GLN A 66 -6.39 -4.39 2.72
CA GLN A 66 -6.36 -3.08 2.06
C GLN A 66 -7.70 -2.71 1.38
N GLY A 67 -8.82 -3.21 1.90
CA GLY A 67 -10.16 -2.90 1.46
C GLY A 67 -10.85 -1.94 2.43
N PRO A 68 -11.82 -1.16 1.94
CA PRO A 68 -12.64 -0.32 2.80
C PRO A 68 -13.33 -1.19 3.86
N SER A 69 -13.22 -0.78 5.12
CA SER A 69 -13.92 -1.42 6.23
C SER A 69 -15.41 -1.54 5.90
N ARG A 70 -16.09 -2.59 6.37
CA ARG A 70 -17.55 -2.76 6.23
C ARG A 70 -18.32 -1.51 6.68
N SER A 71 -17.78 -0.74 7.63
CA SER A 71 -18.36 0.54 8.06
C SER A 71 -18.20 1.65 7.00
N GLN A 72 -17.09 1.69 6.27
CA GLN A 72 -16.85 2.62 5.16
C GLN A 72 -17.74 2.28 3.97
N LEU A 73 -17.93 1.00 3.65
CA LEU A 73 -18.87 0.54 2.62
C LEU A 73 -20.32 0.89 2.96
N LYS A 74 -20.74 0.74 4.23
CA LYS A 74 -22.09 1.14 4.67
C LYS A 74 -22.30 2.65 4.58
N LYS A 75 -21.29 3.46 4.90
CA LYS A 75 -21.35 4.93 4.74
C LYS A 75 -21.43 5.33 3.26
N ALA A 76 -20.61 4.72 2.40
CA ALA A 76 -20.63 4.96 0.95
C ALA A 76 -21.98 4.62 0.30
N LYS A 77 -22.61 3.51 0.72
CA LYS A 77 -23.95 3.13 0.25
C LYS A 77 -25.05 4.11 0.67
N ARG A 78 -24.91 4.77 1.83
CA ARG A 78 -25.88 5.78 2.30
C ARG A 78 -25.73 7.11 1.55
N THR A 79 -24.52 7.45 1.12
CA THR A 79 -24.25 8.65 0.33
C THR A 79 -24.52 8.48 -1.16
N SER A 80 -24.51 7.25 -1.70
CA SER A 80 -24.82 7.00 -3.12
C SER A 80 -26.31 7.16 -3.46
N THR A 81 -27.20 7.12 -2.46
CA THR A 81 -28.65 7.28 -2.63
C THR A 81 -29.12 8.73 -2.48
N ALA A 82 -28.23 9.63 -2.04
CA ALA A 82 -28.53 11.06 -1.90
C ALA A 82 -28.09 11.82 -3.17
N SER A 83 -29.02 11.88 -4.13
CA SER A 83 -29.18 12.93 -5.15
C SER A 83 -27.98 13.28 -6.05
N ARG A 84 -28.03 12.81 -7.30
CA ARG A 84 -27.50 13.57 -8.45
C ARG A 84 -28.61 14.52 -8.91
N PRO A 85 -28.50 15.85 -8.77
CA PRO A 85 -29.31 16.73 -9.60
C PRO A 85 -28.79 16.61 -11.03
N THR A 86 -29.61 16.04 -11.90
CA THR A 86 -29.49 16.14 -13.36
C THR A 86 -29.52 17.62 -13.74
N SER A 87 -28.38 18.17 -14.17
CA SER A 87 -28.37 19.43 -14.90
C SER A 87 -28.43 19.11 -16.39
N PRO A 88 -29.45 19.56 -17.14
CA PRO A 88 -29.48 19.40 -18.58
C PRO A 88 -28.67 20.51 -19.26
N ARG A 89 -28.39 20.28 -20.54
CA ARG A 89 -28.10 21.30 -21.57
C ARG A 89 -26.66 21.82 -21.63
N ASN A 90 -25.90 21.31 -22.60
CA ASN A 90 -25.62 22.07 -23.82
C ASN A 90 -24.95 21.15 -24.85
N ALA A 91 -25.75 20.77 -25.85
CA ALA A 91 -25.26 20.28 -27.11
C ALA A 91 -24.79 21.47 -27.95
N SER A 92 -23.53 21.44 -28.35
CA SER A 92 -23.03 22.12 -29.55
C SER A 92 -22.18 21.05 -30.25
N PHE A 93 -22.71 20.32 -31.24
CA PHE A 93 -22.78 20.77 -32.63
C PHE A 93 -21.56 21.62 -32.97
N PHE A 94 -20.51 21.03 -33.54
CA PHE A 94 -20.13 21.28 -34.94
C PHE A 94 -19.20 20.16 -35.43
N ARG A 95 -19.60 19.62 -36.57
CA ARG A 95 -18.97 18.61 -37.40
C ARG A 95 -18.20 19.34 -38.51
N SER A 96 -17.31 18.63 -39.19
CA SER A 96 -16.74 18.92 -40.52
C SER A 96 -15.46 19.78 -40.51
N THR A 97 -14.46 19.66 -41.40
CA THR A 97 -14.21 18.75 -42.54
C THR A 97 -12.70 18.75 -42.87
N SER A 98 -12.28 17.69 -43.54
CA SER A 98 -11.09 17.49 -44.41
C SER A 98 -10.22 18.69 -44.84
N GLY A 99 -8.90 18.48 -44.81
CA GLY A 99 -7.91 19.22 -45.59
C GLY A 99 -6.56 18.48 -45.66
N THR A 100 -6.22 17.97 -46.84
CA THR A 100 -4.96 17.27 -47.19
C THR A 100 -3.78 18.23 -47.33
N ALA A 101 -2.63 17.93 -46.74
CA ALA A 101 -1.31 18.33 -47.26
C ALA A 101 -0.15 17.58 -46.57
N VAL A 102 0.91 17.37 -47.34
CA VAL A 102 2.00 16.41 -47.19
C VAL A 102 3.20 16.98 -46.39
N LYS A 103 3.94 16.07 -45.71
CA LYS A 103 5.32 16.16 -45.20
C LYS A 103 5.63 17.12 -44.03
N LYS A 104 6.05 16.53 -42.90
CA LYS A 104 7.42 16.66 -42.35
C LYS A 104 7.65 15.67 -41.20
N LYS A 105 8.78 14.95 -41.26
CA LYS A 105 9.31 14.09 -40.20
C LYS A 105 9.90 14.95 -39.07
N SER A 106 9.59 14.61 -37.82
CA SER A 106 10.43 14.64 -36.59
C SER A 106 9.59 14.96 -35.34
N PRO A 107 10.13 14.76 -34.14
CA PRO A 107 10.43 13.49 -33.47
C PRO A 107 9.41 13.23 -32.33
N LEU A 108 9.41 11.99 -31.81
CA LEU A 108 8.67 11.47 -30.65
C LEU A 108 7.95 12.51 -29.74
N PRO A 109 6.64 12.38 -29.47
CA PRO A 109 6.01 13.17 -28.43
C PRO A 109 6.49 12.68 -27.06
N LYS A 110 7.38 13.46 -26.42
CA LYS A 110 7.65 13.38 -24.99
C LYS A 110 6.31 13.43 -24.27
N SER A 111 6.02 12.42 -23.44
CA SER A 111 4.74 12.31 -22.73
C SER A 111 4.41 13.62 -21.99
N PRO A 112 3.18 14.15 -22.06
CA PRO A 112 2.82 15.30 -21.26
C PRO A 112 2.79 14.84 -19.79
N ILE A 113 3.79 15.28 -19.02
CA ILE A 113 3.74 15.26 -17.56
C ILE A 113 2.43 15.93 -17.17
N LYS A 114 1.51 15.12 -16.69
CA LYS A 114 0.16 15.48 -16.29
C LYS A 114 0.26 16.61 -15.26
N LYS A 115 0.05 17.86 -15.70
CA LYS A 115 -0.06 19.02 -14.81
C LYS A 115 -1.17 18.70 -13.82
N ARG A 116 -0.83 18.59 -12.54
CA ARG A 116 -1.82 18.42 -11.47
C ARG A 116 -2.71 19.67 -11.48
N PRO A 117 -4.04 19.53 -11.42
CA PRO A 117 -4.91 20.70 -11.33
C PRO A 117 -4.55 21.47 -10.05
N GLU A 118 -4.41 22.80 -10.18
CA GLU A 118 -4.28 23.69 -9.05
C GLU A 118 -5.40 23.43 -8.04
N HIS A 119 -5.02 23.38 -6.78
CA HIS A 119 -5.95 23.13 -5.69
C HIS A 119 -6.72 24.43 -5.43
N ASN A 120 -7.96 24.50 -5.89
CA ASN A 120 -8.84 25.63 -5.57
C ASN A 120 -9.22 25.55 -4.09
N PHE A 121 -8.47 26.25 -3.24
CA PHE A 121 -8.91 26.52 -1.87
C PHE A 121 -10.06 27.52 -1.92
N THR A 122 -11.29 27.04 -1.91
CA THR A 122 -12.40 27.89 -1.51
C THR A 122 -12.39 28.00 0.00
N VAL A 123 -12.11 29.21 0.48
CA VAL A 123 -12.31 29.55 1.89
C VAL A 123 -13.78 29.32 2.19
N ILE A 124 -14.08 28.35 3.05
CA ILE A 124 -15.42 28.23 3.63
C ILE A 124 -15.53 29.41 4.60
N GLU A 125 -16.05 30.53 4.10
CA GLU A 125 -16.55 31.60 4.96
C GLU A 125 -17.76 31.05 5.72
N GLY A 126 -17.49 30.33 6.81
CA GLY A 126 -18.50 30.03 7.80
C GLY A 126 -19.05 31.36 8.32
N LYS A 127 -20.38 31.42 8.54
CA LYS A 127 -21.15 32.52 9.16
C LYS A 127 -20.56 32.96 10.51
N LYS A 128 -19.40 33.61 10.52
CA LYS A 128 -18.70 34.10 11.72
C LYS A 128 -19.46 35.24 12.39
N ASN A 129 -20.35 35.92 11.66
CA ASN A 129 -21.15 37.05 12.13
C ASN A 129 -22.63 36.74 12.42
N LYS A 130 -23.10 35.49 12.41
CA LYS A 130 -24.48 35.21 12.90
C LYS A 130 -24.51 35.23 14.43
N LYS A 131 -24.73 36.42 15.02
CA LYS A 131 -25.14 36.56 16.42
C LYS A 131 -26.37 35.67 16.65
N LYS A 132 -26.24 34.66 17.52
CA LYS A 132 -27.40 33.94 18.04
C LYS A 132 -28.06 34.87 19.05
N ASN A 133 -29.24 35.39 18.74
CA ASN A 133 -30.13 35.97 19.75
C ASN A 133 -30.48 34.85 20.73
N ARG A 134 -29.73 34.78 21.83
CA ARG A 134 -30.09 33.97 23.00
C ARG A 134 -31.24 34.71 23.66
N ALA A 135 -32.47 34.29 23.35
CA ALA A 135 -33.61 34.69 24.15
C ALA A 135 -33.38 34.16 25.57
N LEU A 136 -33.42 35.08 26.54
CA LEU A 136 -33.51 34.80 27.97
C LEU A 136 -34.97 34.47 28.26
N PHE A 137 -35.22 33.29 28.80
CA PHE A 137 -36.41 32.95 29.59
C PHE A 137 -35.97 31.99 30.68
#